data_AF-A0A6D2L2N5-F1
#
_entry.id   AF-A0A6D2L2N5-F1
#
_cell.length_a   1.000
_cell.length_b   1.000
_cell.length_c   1.000
_cell.angle_alpha   90.00
_cell.angle_beta   90.00
_cell.angle_gamma   90.00
#
_symmetry.space_group_name_H-M   'P 1'
#
loop_
_entity.id
_entity.type
_entity.pdbx_description
1 polymer ?
#
loop_
_entity_poly.entity_id
_entity_poly.type
_entity_poly.pdbx_seq_one_letter_code
_entity_poly.pdbx_strand_id
1 'polypeptide(L)'
;MSFVYGDPVVKLRDNVWERLTRMGTTRTDPWFLIGDFNEITSNHEKQGGALRQASTFIPFNLMISDCGLVDFPSRGNTLSWRGRRRGKLVRCRLDRALATEEWHDLFPCSHVEYLAWLGRITDQF
;
A
#
# COMPACT_ATOMS: atom_id res chain seq x y z
N MET A 1 -7.67 9.63 10.78
CA MET A 1 -7.07 9.44 9.44
C MET A 1 -5.58 9.71 9.52
N SER A 2 -4.77 8.97 8.77
CA SER A 2 -3.31 9.12 8.67
C SER A 2 -2.87 9.00 7.21
N PHE A 3 -1.89 9.82 6.81
CA PHE A 3 -1.25 9.72 5.50
C PHE A 3 0.09 9.01 5.65
N VAL A 4 0.36 8.03 4.78
CA VAL A 4 1.54 7.16 4.88
C VAL A 4 2.49 7.42 3.73
N TYR A 5 3.77 7.54 4.08
CA TYR A 5 4.87 7.38 3.13
C TYR A 5 5.81 6.32 3.70
N GLY A 6 5.79 5.13 3.11
CA GLY A 6 6.68 4.03 3.47
C GLY A 6 8.10 4.33 3.03
N ASP A 7 9.09 3.90 3.83
CA ASP A 7 10.49 4.20 3.53
C ASP A 7 10.91 3.54 2.19
N PRO A 8 11.51 4.26 1.23
CA PRO A 8 11.96 3.66 -0.02
C PRO A 8 13.05 2.60 0.20
N VAL A 9 13.82 2.70 1.30
CA VAL A 9 14.83 1.73 1.71
C VAL A 9 14.18 0.59 2.48
N VAL A 10 14.18 -0.61 1.89
CA VAL A 10 13.55 -1.82 2.46
C VAL A 10 13.91 -2.06 3.92
N LYS A 11 15.18 -1.88 4.30
CA LYS A 11 15.67 -2.10 5.67
C LYS A 11 15.13 -1.13 6.72
N LEU A 12 14.59 0.01 6.29
CA LEU A 12 14.07 1.06 7.18
C LEU A 12 12.54 1.03 7.25
N ARG A 13 11.86 0.26 6.40
CA ARG A 13 10.38 0.15 6.39
C ARG A 13 9.82 -0.43 7.67
N ASP A 14 10.53 -1.33 8.32
CA ASP A 14 10.08 -1.94 9.57
C ASP A 14 9.85 -0.89 10.67
N ASN A 15 10.58 0.22 10.65
CA ASN A 15 10.33 1.35 11.57
C ASN A 15 8.99 2.03 11.29
N VAL A 16 8.57 2.10 10.02
CA VAL A 16 7.26 2.63 9.63
C VAL A 16 6.17 1.69 10.09
N TRP A 17 6.33 0.38 9.86
CA TRP A 17 5.38 -0.65 10.28
C TRP A 17 5.20 -0.68 11.79
N GLU A 18 6.30 -0.68 12.54
CA GLU A 18 6.26 -0.63 14.00
C GLU A 18 5.51 0.61 14.50
N ARG A 19 5.77 1.78 13.91
CA ARG A 19 5.08 3.02 14.30
C ARG A 19 3.58 2.95 13.98
N LEU A 20 3.21 2.43 12.81
CA LEU A 20 1.80 2.23 12.45
C LEU A 20 1.12 1.24 13.40
N THR A 21 1.75 0.11 13.72
CA THR A 21 1.22 -0.88 14.66
C THR A 21 1.02 -0.31 16.06
N ARG A 22 1.98 0.46 16.59
CA ARG A 22 1.82 1.13 17.90
C ARG A 22 0.66 2.11 17.90
N MET A 23 0.49 2.87 16.81
CA MET A 23 -0.65 3.77 16.67
C MET A 23 -1.96 3.00 16.51
N GLY A 24 -2.01 1.94 15.72
CA GLY A 24 -3.23 1.15 15.48
C GLY A 24 -3.72 0.44 16.74
N THR A 25 -2.83 -0.27 17.44
CA THR A 25 -3.18 -1.10 18.61
C THR A 25 -3.59 -0.32 19.85
N THR A 26 -3.25 0.97 19.92
CA THR A 26 -3.63 1.86 21.04
C THR A 26 -4.86 2.71 20.75
N ARG A 27 -5.43 2.61 19.54
CA ARG A 27 -6.60 3.39 19.12
C ARG A 27 -7.89 2.64 19.40
N THR A 28 -8.90 3.38 19.84
CA THR A 28 -10.29 2.92 19.96
C THR A 28 -11.18 3.48 18.86
N ASP A 29 -10.77 4.59 18.22
CA ASP A 29 -11.55 5.25 17.18
C ASP A 29 -11.28 4.66 15.80
N PRO A 30 -12.31 4.61 14.92
CA PRO A 30 -12.16 4.20 13.52
C PRO A 30 -10.96 4.86 12.85
N TRP A 31 -10.16 4.05 12.16
CA TRP A 31 -8.90 4.52 11.58
C TRP A 31 -8.84 4.25 10.09
N PHE A 32 -8.28 5.22 9.38
CA PHE A 32 -8.14 5.22 7.93
C PHE A 32 -6.73 5.69 7.58
N LEU A 33 -6.09 4.98 6.67
CA LEU A 33 -4.74 5.17 6.18
C LEU A 33 -4.76 5.26 4.66
N ILE A 34 -4.01 6.21 4.11
CA ILE A 34 -3.84 6.31 2.66
C ILE A 34 -2.46 6.84 2.31
N GLY A 35 -1.89 6.36 1.21
CA GLY A 35 -0.65 6.89 0.65
C GLY A 35 0.20 5.82 -0.01
N ASP A 36 1.46 6.15 -0.24
CA ASP A 36 2.48 5.27 -0.84
C ASP A 36 3.14 4.46 0.26
N PHE A 37 2.83 3.17 0.33
CA PHE A 37 3.42 2.25 1.31
C PHE A 37 4.79 1.74 0.89
N ASN A 38 5.21 2.00 -0.36
CA ASN A 38 6.43 1.46 -0.95
C ASN A 38 6.55 -0.09 -0.90
N GLU A 39 5.45 -0.79 -0.62
CA GLU A 39 5.40 -2.23 -0.38
C GLU A 39 4.13 -2.86 -0.94
N ILE A 40 4.21 -4.14 -1.31
CA ILE A 40 3.11 -4.94 -1.84
C ILE A 40 2.81 -6.10 -0.90
N THR A 41 1.57 -6.60 -0.89
CA THR A 41 1.15 -7.71 -0.02
C THR A 41 1.50 -9.08 -0.59
N SER A 42 1.65 -9.17 -1.91
CA SER A 42 2.03 -10.39 -2.63
C SER A 42 2.54 -10.10 -4.04
N ASN A 43 3.07 -11.12 -4.74
CA ASN A 43 3.47 -10.98 -6.14
C ASN A 43 2.30 -10.72 -7.11
N HIS A 44 1.03 -10.91 -6.70
CA HIS A 44 -0.13 -10.60 -7.54
C HIS A 44 -0.31 -9.09 -7.75
N GLU A 45 0.23 -8.29 -6.86
CA GLU A 45 0.21 -6.83 -6.93
C GLU A 45 1.40 -6.25 -7.72
N LYS A 46 2.05 -7.11 -8.51
CA LYS A 46 3.23 -6.78 -9.30
C LYS A 46 3.18 -7.43 -10.67
N GLN A 47 3.58 -6.67 -11.69
CA GLN A 47 3.73 -7.14 -13.05
C GLN A 47 5.15 -6.94 -13.56
N GLY A 48 5.73 -7.96 -14.20
CA GLY A 48 7.09 -7.94 -14.72
C GLY A 48 8.18 -8.13 -13.66
N GLY A 49 9.44 -8.18 -14.09
CA GLY A 49 10.60 -8.44 -13.22
C GLY A 49 10.61 -9.85 -12.60
N ALA A 50 11.50 -10.07 -11.63
CA ALA A 50 11.58 -11.35 -10.90
C ALA A 50 10.57 -11.40 -9.75
N LEU A 51 10.07 -12.59 -9.41
CA LEU A 51 9.24 -12.79 -8.22
C LEU A 51 10.04 -12.47 -6.96
N ARG A 52 9.38 -11.87 -5.98
CA ARG A 52 9.92 -11.67 -4.63
C ARG A 52 9.61 -12.89 -3.77
N GLN A 53 10.48 -13.17 -2.81
CA GLN A 53 10.24 -14.21 -1.82
C GLN A 53 9.04 -13.83 -0.94
N ALA A 54 8.17 -14.80 -0.64
CA ALA A 54 6.96 -14.56 0.15
C ALA A 54 7.26 -13.98 1.54
N SER A 55 8.40 -14.36 2.14
CA SER A 55 8.87 -13.83 3.42
C SER A 55 9.03 -12.31 3.44
N THR A 56 9.31 -11.69 2.29
CA THR A 56 9.51 -10.23 2.20
C THR A 56 8.22 -9.42 2.34
N PHE A 57 7.05 -10.07 2.26
CA PHE A 57 5.75 -9.41 2.42
C PHE A 57 5.22 -9.50 3.86
N ILE A 58 5.79 -10.39 4.67
CA ILE A 58 5.28 -10.73 6.00
C ILE A 58 5.18 -9.48 6.91
N PRO A 59 6.21 -8.62 7.05
CA PRO A 59 6.12 -7.49 7.98
C PRO A 59 4.98 -6.53 7.66
N PHE A 60 4.75 -6.26 6.37
CA PHE A 60 3.67 -5.38 5.93
C PHE A 60 2.30 -6.01 6.15
N ASN A 61 2.14 -7.30 5.80
CA ASN A 61 0.89 -8.02 6.02
C ASN A 61 0.56 -8.18 7.51
N LEU A 62 1.57 -8.38 8.37
CA LEU A 62 1.39 -8.41 9.82
C LEU A 62 0.93 -7.05 10.34
N MET A 63 1.56 -5.95 9.92
CA MET A 63 1.09 -4.60 10.31
C MET A 63 -0.37 -4.35 9.94
N ILE A 64 -0.77 -4.73 8.71
CA ILE A 64 -2.17 -4.61 8.27
C ILE A 64 -3.09 -5.43 9.18
N SER A 65 -2.74 -6.70 9.44
CA SER A 65 -3.53 -7.61 10.25
C SER A 65 -3.61 -7.18 11.72
N ASP A 66 -2.48 -6.80 12.32
CA ASP A 66 -2.37 -6.39 13.73
C ASP A 66 -3.16 -5.10 14.00
N CYS A 67 -3.31 -4.24 12.98
CA CYS A 67 -4.11 -3.03 13.07
C CYS A 67 -5.58 -3.23 12.70
N GLY A 68 -6.02 -4.46 12.37
CA GLY A 68 -7.38 -4.74 11.92
C GLY A 68 -7.77 -3.99 10.64
N LEU A 69 -6.82 -3.76 9.74
CA LEU A 69 -7.01 -2.94 8.55
C LEU A 69 -7.51 -3.77 7.37
N VAL A 70 -8.48 -3.21 6.65
CA VAL A 70 -9.14 -3.80 5.49
C VAL A 70 -9.00 -2.86 4.29
N ASP A 71 -8.70 -3.46 3.14
CA ASP A 71 -8.65 -2.77 1.84
C ASP A 71 -10.03 -2.24 1.43
N PHE A 72 -10.02 -1.12 0.70
CA PHE A 72 -11.22 -0.60 0.07
C PHE A 72 -11.52 -1.33 -1.24
N PRO A 73 -12.81 -1.44 -1.62
CA PRO A 73 -13.19 -1.70 -3.00
C PRO A 73 -12.50 -0.69 -3.92
N SER A 74 -11.85 -1.16 -4.98
CA SER A 74 -11.11 -0.29 -5.90
C SER A 74 -11.54 -0.45 -7.35
N ARG A 75 -11.43 0.64 -8.11
CA ARG A 75 -11.70 0.73 -9.55
C ARG A 75 -10.48 1.24 -10.28
N GLY A 76 -10.36 0.89 -11.57
CA GLY A 76 -9.23 1.29 -12.40
C GLY A 76 -8.01 0.38 -12.24
N ASN A 77 -6.84 0.88 -12.65
CA ASN A 77 -5.60 0.10 -12.62
C ASN A 77 -4.85 0.32 -11.31
N THR A 78 -4.89 -0.68 -10.43
CA THR A 78 -4.27 -0.62 -9.09
C THR A 78 -2.73 -0.57 -9.13
N LEU A 79 -2.09 -0.86 -10.26
CA LEU A 79 -0.63 -0.75 -10.42
C LEU A 79 -0.20 0.72 -10.54
N SER A 80 -0.12 1.39 -9.40
CA SER A 80 0.12 2.83 -9.25
C SER A 80 1.55 3.26 -9.59
N TRP A 81 2.54 2.37 -9.43
CA TRP A 81 3.94 2.64 -9.72
C TRP A 81 4.42 1.93 -11.00
N ARG A 82 5.33 2.58 -11.72
CA ARG A 82 5.99 2.06 -12.94
C ARG A 82 7.47 2.41 -12.93
N GLY A 83 8.33 1.44 -13.18
CA GLY A 83 9.77 1.68 -13.37
C GLY A 83 10.48 0.59 -14.16
N ARG A 84 11.76 0.82 -14.48
CA ARG A 84 12.62 -0.16 -15.14
C ARG A 84 13.63 -0.75 -14.15
N ARG A 85 13.71 -2.08 -14.08
CA ARG A 85 14.67 -2.80 -13.24
C ARG A 85 15.38 -3.86 -14.08
N ARG A 86 16.72 -3.76 -14.18
CA ARG A 86 17.55 -4.67 -14.99
C ARG A 86 17.01 -4.84 -16.42
N GLY A 87 16.67 -3.72 -17.06
CA GLY A 87 16.12 -3.68 -18.43
C GLY A 87 14.65 -4.08 -18.57
N LYS A 88 14.03 -4.68 -17.55
CA LYS A 88 12.62 -5.10 -17.58
C LYS A 88 11.71 -4.00 -17.03
N LEU A 89 10.56 -3.81 -17.68
CA LEU A 89 9.48 -2.98 -17.13
C LEU A 89 8.86 -3.71 -15.93
N VAL A 90 8.70 -2.97 -14.83
CA VAL A 90 8.06 -3.43 -13.60
C VAL A 90 6.97 -2.44 -13.23
N ARG A 91 5.81 -2.96 -12.82
CA ARG A 91 4.70 -2.18 -12.28
C ARG A 91 4.25 -2.80 -10.97
N CYS A 92 3.91 -1.97 -9.99
CA CYS A 92 3.52 -2.40 -8.64
C CYS A 92 2.36 -1.55 -8.13
N ARG A 93 1.53 -2.11 -7.24
CA ARG A 93 0.58 -1.36 -6.42
C ARG A 93 1.27 -0.88 -5.14
N LEU A 94 1.84 0.31 -5.16
CA LEU A 94 2.52 0.88 -3.98
C LEU A 94 1.61 1.81 -3.19
N ASP A 95 0.70 2.50 -3.88
CA ASP A 95 -0.34 3.30 -3.26
C ASP A 95 -1.49 2.42 -2.79
N ARG A 96 -1.95 2.65 -1.56
CA ARG A 96 -3.10 1.93 -0.98
C ARG A 96 -3.90 2.84 -0.07
N ALA A 97 -5.18 2.53 0.06
CA ALA A 97 -6.01 3.01 1.15
C ALA A 97 -6.51 1.81 1.97
N LEU A 98 -6.45 1.93 3.29
CA LEU A 98 -6.78 0.90 4.28
C LEU A 98 -7.59 1.53 5.39
N ALA A 99 -8.59 0.83 5.93
CA ALA A 99 -9.33 1.31 7.09
C ALA A 99 -9.74 0.16 8.00
N THR A 100 -9.99 0.45 9.27
CA THR A 100 -10.57 -0.53 10.19
C THR A 100 -12.01 -0.86 9.80
N GLU A 101 -12.52 -2.00 10.24
CA GLU A 101 -13.91 -2.42 9.95
C GLU A 101 -14.92 -1.36 10.42
N GLU A 102 -14.71 -0.77 11.59
CA GLU A 102 -15.61 0.27 12.14
C GLU A 102 -15.66 1.51 11.24
N TRP A 103 -14.56 1.80 10.53
CA TRP A 103 -14.55 2.90 9.57
C TRP A 103 -15.40 2.55 8.33
N HIS A 104 -15.30 1.32 7.84
CA HIS A 104 -16.12 0.85 6.71
C HIS A 104 -17.62 0.82 7.07
N ASP A 105 -17.96 0.46 8.31
CA ASP A 105 -19.34 0.51 8.80
C ASP A 105 -19.92 1.92 8.81
N LEU A 106 -19.10 2.93 9.13
CA LEU A 106 -19.51 4.34 9.08
C LEU A 106 -19.62 4.88 7.65
N PHE A 107 -18.82 4.35 6.72
CA PHE A 107 -18.75 4.82 5.33
C PHE A 107 -18.85 3.68 4.30
N PRO A 108 -20.01 2.97 4.24
CA PRO A 108 -20.14 1.71 3.49
C PRO A 108 -20.08 1.89 1.97
N CYS A 109 -20.30 3.10 1.47
CA CYS A 109 -20.27 3.43 0.04
C CYS A 109 -18.90 3.97 -0.44
N SER A 110 -17.89 3.93 0.42
CA SER A 110 -16.54 4.40 0.10
C SER A 110 -15.82 3.44 -0.86
N HIS A 111 -14.99 4.00 -1.74
CA HIS A 111 -14.16 3.24 -2.67
C HIS A 111 -12.93 4.05 -3.10
N VAL A 112 -11.94 3.36 -3.66
CA VAL A 112 -10.73 3.98 -4.22
C VAL A 112 -10.78 3.94 -5.74
N GLU A 113 -10.53 5.07 -6.39
CA GLU A 113 -10.39 5.13 -7.83
C GLU A 113 -8.92 5.37 -8.21
N TYR A 114 -8.34 4.41 -8.93
CA TYR A 114 -7.02 4.58 -9.54
C TYR A 114 -7.19 5.22 -10.91
N LEU A 115 -6.91 6.52 -10.96
CA LEU A 115 -7.04 7.31 -12.17
C LEU A 115 -6.09 6.80 -13.26
N ALA A 116 -6.54 6.88 -14.51
CA ALA A 116 -5.71 6.54 -15.65
C ALA A 116 -4.49 7.46 -15.69
N TRP A 117 -3.35 6.89 -16.09
CA TRP A 117 -2.16 7.66 -16.41
C TRP A 117 -2.43 8.55 -17.64
N LEU A 118 -2.88 9.78 -17.39
CA LEU A 118 -3.05 10.84 -18.39
C LEU A 118 -1.69 11.48 -18.66
N GLY A 119 -0.75 10.71 -19.23
CA GLY A 119 0.64 11.14 -19.35
C GLY A 119 0.84 12.26 -20.38
N ARG A 120 1.45 13.37 -19.95
CA ARG A 120 2.63 14.01 -20.57
C ARG A 120 3.39 14.83 -19.52
N ILE A 121 4.19 14.17 -18.69
CA ILE A 121 5.44 14.78 -18.19
C ILE A 121 6.51 13.71 -18.41
N THR A 122 7.45 14.05 -19.26
CA THR A 122 8.70 13.31 -19.46
C THR A 122 9.48 13.28 -18.15
N ASP A 123 10.21 12.18 -17.99
CA ASP A 123 11.39 12.05 -17.13
C ASP A 123 11.21 11.71 -15.64
N GLN A 124 11.72 10.51 -15.34
CA GLN A 124 12.58 10.16 -14.21
C GLN A 124 12.10 10.49 -12.79
N PHE A 125 11.59 9.44 -12.13
CA PHE A 125 12.00 9.10 -10.75
C PHE A 125 12.37 7.61 -10.70
#